data_AF-A0A2V1C1J0-F1
#
_entry.id   AF-A0A2V1C1J0-F1
#
_cell.length_a   1.000
_cell.length_b   1.000
_cell.length_c   1.000
_cell.angle_alpha   90.00
_cell.angle_beta   90.00
_cell.angle_gamma   90.00
#
_symmetry.space_group_name_H-M   'P 1'
#
loop_
_entity.id
_entity.type
_entity.pdbx_description
1 polymer ?
#
loop_
_entity_poly.entity_id
_entity_poly.type
_entity_poly.pdbx_seq_one_letter_code
_entity_poly.pdbx_strand_id
1 'polypeptide(L)'
;MSSSSWQALVVNEVNEYDLFHGRLDGTEGKIIPVKTIQSPVEDPSTVAVVSWRWDGTDRMVGSRNVFCAIHQARKMGIEYLFIDVVSIDQRLSGDELISQGVDFSKLHRTVQIIAAYDEFGVTVERTISRPWIFSEVHLYRHNPA
;
A
#
# COMPACT_ATOMS: atom_id res chain seq x y z
N MET A 1 -5.97 1.68 -23.60
CA MET A 1 -5.37 1.86 -22.26
C MET A 1 -4.13 0.99 -22.23
N SER A 2 -2.96 1.55 -21.90
CA SER A 2 -1.73 0.76 -21.76
C SER A 2 -1.87 -0.19 -20.57
N SER A 3 -1.57 -1.48 -20.77
CA SER A 3 -1.52 -2.44 -19.67
C SER A 3 -0.28 -2.15 -18.82
N SER A 4 -0.48 -1.82 -17.54
CA SER A 4 0.61 -1.62 -16.58
C SER A 4 0.65 -2.78 -15.59
N SER A 5 1.84 -3.12 -15.12
CA SER A 5 2.06 -4.21 -14.16
C SER A 5 2.63 -3.66 -12.86
N TRP A 6 2.04 -4.07 -11.73
CA TRP A 6 2.40 -3.55 -10.41
C TRP A 6 2.73 -4.72 -9.47
N GLN A 7 3.77 -4.56 -8.64
CA GLN A 7 4.01 -5.49 -7.53
C GLN A 7 2.96 -5.24 -6.45
N ALA A 8 2.29 -6.31 -6.00
CA ALA A 8 1.34 -6.27 -4.90
C ALA A 8 1.72 -7.30 -3.85
N LEU A 9 1.53 -6.96 -2.58
CA LEU A 9 1.69 -7.87 -1.46
C LEU A 9 0.56 -8.91 -1.45
N VAL A 10 0.88 -10.19 -1.22
CA VAL A 10 -0.09 -11.29 -1.16
C VAL A 10 -0.60 -11.45 0.27
N VAL A 11 -1.82 -10.97 0.52
CA VAL A 11 -2.39 -10.78 1.87
C VAL A 11 -2.39 -12.06 2.70
N ASN A 12 -2.75 -13.18 2.09
CA ASN A 12 -2.93 -14.46 2.79
C ASN A 12 -1.62 -15.22 3.02
N GLU A 13 -0.55 -14.84 2.33
CA GLU A 13 0.76 -15.48 2.49
C GLU A 13 1.65 -14.73 3.50
N VAL A 14 1.25 -13.51 3.88
CA VAL A 14 2.01 -12.71 4.84
C VAL A 14 1.80 -13.24 6.26
N ASN A 15 2.89 -13.60 6.93
CA ASN A 15 2.87 -13.89 8.35
C ASN A 15 2.99 -12.58 9.15
N GLU A 16 2.00 -12.33 10.01
CA GLU A 16 1.92 -11.14 10.86
C GLU A 16 3.11 -11.02 11.83
N TYR A 17 3.62 -12.15 12.32
CA TYR A 17 4.80 -12.16 13.19
C TYR A 17 6.06 -11.67 12.46
N ASP A 18 6.19 -12.05 11.19
CA ASP A 18 7.34 -11.71 10.34
C ASP A 18 7.29 -10.24 9.90
N LEU A 19 6.11 -9.62 9.82
CA LEU A 19 5.99 -8.19 9.56
C LEU A 19 6.54 -7.34 10.69
N PHE A 20 6.29 -7.70 11.95
CA PHE A 20 6.77 -6.92 13.10
C PHE A 20 8.28 -7.05 13.35
N HIS A 21 8.90 -8.14 12.86
CA HIS A 21 10.27 -8.51 13.22
C HIS A 21 11.21 -8.75 12.03
N GLY A 22 10.72 -8.72 10.80
CA GLY A 22 11.47 -9.07 9.58
C GLY A 22 11.88 -7.86 8.73
N ARG A 23 12.90 -8.07 7.89
CA ARG A 23 13.40 -7.09 6.91
C ARG A 23 12.93 -7.38 5.48
N LEU A 24 12.61 -6.31 4.74
CA LEU A 24 12.02 -6.34 3.39
C LEU A 24 12.98 -6.77 2.26
N ASP A 25 14.29 -6.78 2.49
CA ASP A 25 15.32 -7.10 1.48
C ASP A 25 15.82 -8.54 1.47
N GLY A 26 15.32 -9.38 2.38
CA GLY A 26 15.76 -10.78 2.49
C GLY A 26 17.22 -10.96 2.92
N THR A 27 17.91 -9.92 3.40
CA THR A 27 19.28 -10.05 3.91
C THR A 27 19.31 -10.59 5.35
N GLU A 28 18.30 -10.24 6.16
CA GLU A 28 17.97 -10.92 7.44
C GLU A 28 16.46 -10.80 7.72
N GLY A 29 15.68 -11.82 7.35
CA GLY A 29 14.22 -11.85 7.51
C GLY A 29 13.52 -12.61 6.38
N LYS A 30 12.27 -13.01 6.63
CA LYS A 30 11.46 -13.74 5.65
C LYS A 30 11.01 -12.79 4.54
N ILE A 31 11.15 -13.24 3.28
CA ILE A 31 10.75 -12.48 2.09
C ILE A 31 9.24 -12.19 2.17
N ILE A 32 8.85 -10.92 2.00
CA ILE A 32 7.43 -10.57 1.88
C ILE A 32 6.91 -11.13 0.55
N PRO A 33 5.84 -11.93 0.57
CA PRO A 33 5.31 -12.52 -0.64
C PRO A 33 4.64 -11.43 -1.47
N VAL A 34 5.14 -11.26 -2.69
CA VAL A 34 4.64 -10.30 -3.66
C VAL A 34 4.32 -10.98 -4.99
N LYS A 35 3.34 -10.46 -5.70
CA LYS A 35 2.92 -10.94 -7.01
C LYS A 35 2.74 -9.76 -7.96
N THR A 36 3.14 -9.94 -9.21
CA THR A 36 2.85 -8.99 -10.27
C THR A 36 1.38 -9.06 -10.66
N ILE A 37 0.65 -7.97 -10.51
CA ILE A 37 -0.75 -7.83 -10.91
C ILE A 37 -0.82 -6.91 -12.14
N GLN A 38 -1.59 -7.35 -13.14
CA GLN A 38 -1.83 -6.56 -14.35
C GLN A 38 -2.99 -5.57 -14.13
N SER A 39 -2.87 -4.39 -14.73
CA SER A 39 -3.91 -3.36 -14.77
C SER A 39 -4.42 -3.18 -16.21
N PRO A 40 -5.75 -3.08 -16.43
CA PRO A 40 -6.81 -3.08 -15.42
C PRO A 40 -6.96 -4.45 -14.74
N VAL A 41 -7.26 -4.44 -13.45
CA VAL A 41 -7.45 -5.66 -12.67
C VAL A 41 -8.76 -6.32 -13.08
N GLU A 42 -8.73 -7.64 -13.30
CA GLU A 42 -9.90 -8.43 -13.73
C GLU A 42 -11.04 -8.37 -12.72
N ASP A 43 -10.71 -8.55 -11.43
CA ASP A 43 -11.65 -8.37 -10.32
C ASP A 43 -11.13 -7.32 -9.33
N PRO A 44 -11.57 -6.04 -9.45
CA PRO A 44 -11.19 -4.97 -8.54
C PRO A 44 -11.59 -5.20 -7.08
N SER A 45 -12.51 -6.14 -6.79
CA SER A 45 -12.93 -6.45 -5.43
C SER A 45 -11.89 -7.29 -4.66
N THR A 46 -10.96 -7.93 -5.37
CA THR A 46 -9.88 -8.75 -4.78
C THR A 46 -8.61 -7.94 -4.46
N VAL A 47 -8.60 -6.65 -4.78
CA VAL A 47 -7.41 -5.80 -4.69
C VAL A 47 -7.71 -4.49 -3.97
N ALA A 48 -6.73 -4.00 -3.21
CA ALA A 48 -6.83 -2.67 -2.63
C ALA A 48 -5.49 -1.94 -2.65
N VAL A 49 -5.54 -0.61 -2.69
CA VAL A 49 -4.39 0.27 -2.48
C VAL A 49 -4.35 0.68 -1.02
N VAL A 50 -3.19 0.54 -0.39
CA VAL A 50 -2.93 1.05 0.95
C VAL A 50 -2.55 2.53 0.83
N SER A 51 -3.42 3.35 1.40
CA SER A 51 -3.34 4.79 1.38
C SER A 51 -2.74 5.27 2.71
N TRP A 52 -1.41 5.15 2.80
CA TRP A 52 -0.53 5.78 3.82
C TRP A 52 0.95 5.52 3.55
N ARG A 53 1.82 6.30 4.21
CA ARG A 53 3.28 6.15 4.16
C ARG A 53 3.75 5.05 5.12
N TRP A 54 4.65 4.19 4.68
CA TRP A 54 5.38 3.25 5.54
C TRP A 54 6.05 4.02 6.70
N ASP A 55 5.71 3.66 7.96
CA ASP A 55 6.16 4.31 9.20
C ASP A 55 7.47 3.73 9.77
N GLY A 56 8.09 2.77 9.07
CA GLY A 56 9.41 2.24 9.42
C GLY A 56 10.53 3.26 9.22
N THR A 57 11.46 3.32 10.18
CA THR A 57 12.62 4.24 10.19
C THR A 57 13.71 3.88 9.18
N ASP A 58 13.72 2.62 8.75
CA ASP A 58 14.50 2.13 7.63
C ASP A 58 13.53 1.42 6.69
N ARG A 59 13.87 1.28 5.41
CA ARG A 59 12.98 0.74 4.35
C ARG A 59 12.43 -0.68 4.62
N MET A 60 12.71 -1.25 5.79
CA MET A 60 12.85 -2.69 6.04
C MET A 60 12.63 -3.08 7.51
N VAL A 61 11.96 -2.27 8.33
CA VAL A 61 11.54 -2.73 9.67
C VAL A 61 10.05 -2.45 9.81
N GLY A 62 9.33 -3.44 10.32
CA GLY A 62 7.87 -3.55 10.34
C GLY A 62 7.07 -2.26 10.46
N SER A 63 5.98 -2.20 9.69
CA SER A 63 5.02 -1.11 9.71
C SER A 63 3.74 -1.53 10.43
N ARG A 64 3.38 -0.83 11.51
CA ARG A 64 2.12 -1.05 12.22
C ARG A 64 0.92 -0.73 11.31
N ASN A 65 1.08 0.26 10.45
CA ASN A 65 0.07 0.65 9.47
C ASN A 65 -0.18 -0.45 8.44
N VAL A 66 0.88 -1.05 7.90
CA VAL A 66 0.74 -2.17 6.96
C VAL A 66 0.16 -3.40 7.63
N PHE A 67 0.51 -3.67 8.89
CA PHE A 67 -0.15 -4.71 9.67
C PHE A 67 -1.66 -4.46 9.79
N CYS A 68 -2.07 -3.25 10.21
CA CYS A 68 -3.48 -2.87 10.29
C CYS A 68 -4.18 -2.97 8.93
N ALA A 69 -3.52 -2.56 7.84
CA ALA A 69 -4.03 -2.65 6.49
C ALA A 69 -4.24 -4.11 6.05
N ILE A 70 -3.30 -5.01 6.34
CA ILE A 70 -3.40 -6.44 6.03
C ILE A 70 -4.52 -7.10 6.83
N HIS A 71 -4.64 -6.78 8.11
CA HIS A 71 -5.74 -7.27 8.94
C HIS A 71 -7.11 -6.82 8.40
N GLN A 72 -7.20 -5.57 7.99
CA GLN A 72 -8.43 -5.03 7.39
C GLN A 72 -8.72 -5.66 6.02
N ALA A 73 -7.69 -5.84 5.19
CA ALA A 73 -7.78 -6.49 3.89
C ALA A 73 -8.34 -7.92 4.00
N ARG A 74 -7.86 -8.70 4.99
CA ARG A 74 -8.37 -10.06 5.28
C ARG A 74 -9.85 -10.06 5.60
N LYS A 75 -10.31 -9.12 6.44
CA LYS A 75 -11.73 -9.00 6.79
C LYS A 75 -12.61 -8.64 5.58
N MET A 76 -12.06 -7.90 4.64
CA MET A 76 -12.73 -7.48 3.41
C MET A 76 -12.63 -8.52 2.29
N GLY A 77 -11.88 -9.61 2.47
CA GLY A 77 -11.65 -10.61 1.41
C GLY A 77 -10.69 -10.15 0.31
N ILE A 78 -9.89 -9.11 0.56
CA ILE A 78 -8.86 -8.64 -0.38
C ILE A 78 -7.70 -9.64 -0.43
N GLU A 79 -7.29 -10.03 -1.64
CA GLU A 79 -6.19 -10.95 -1.89
C GLU A 79 -4.84 -10.24 -2.07
N TYR A 80 -4.84 -9.08 -2.72
CA TYR A 80 -3.61 -8.34 -3.04
C TYR A 80 -3.66 -6.89 -2.59
N LEU A 81 -2.56 -6.42 -1.99
CA LEU A 81 -2.40 -5.04 -1.55
C LEU A 81 -1.31 -4.33 -2.34
N PHE A 82 -1.67 -3.24 -2.98
CA PHE A 82 -0.71 -2.28 -3.53
C PHE A 82 -0.25 -1.35 -2.41
N ILE A 83 1.06 -1.27 -2.21
CA ILE A 83 1.68 -0.45 -1.16
C ILE A 83 2.83 0.28 -1.83
N ASP A 84 2.90 1.61 -1.75
CA ASP A 84 3.89 2.42 -2.48
C ASP A 84 5.33 1.87 -2.42
N VAL A 85 5.80 1.49 -1.23
CA VAL A 85 7.17 0.98 -1.03
C VAL A 85 7.42 -0.37 -1.72
N VAL A 86 6.36 -1.13 -2.00
CA VAL A 86 6.40 -2.43 -2.69
C VAL A 86 6.13 -2.24 -4.19
N SER A 87 5.15 -1.42 -4.54
CA SER A 87 4.60 -1.29 -5.88
C SER A 87 5.37 -0.31 -6.77
N ILE A 88 6.01 0.71 -6.19
CA ILE A 88 6.82 1.70 -6.89
C ILE A 88 8.29 1.34 -6.72
N ASP A 89 9.06 1.43 -7.80
CA ASP A 89 10.50 1.16 -7.77
C ASP A 89 11.24 2.29 -7.05
N GLN A 90 11.64 2.01 -5.81
CA GLN A 90 12.34 2.93 -4.92
C GLN A 90 13.80 3.21 -5.32
N ARG A 91 14.27 2.66 -6.45
CA ARG A 91 15.57 2.97 -7.07
C ARG A 91 15.47 4.10 -8.08
N LEU A 92 14.27 4.40 -8.56
CA LEU A 92 14.03 5.53 -9.46
C LEU A 92 14.25 6.85 -8.73
N SER A 93 14.62 7.88 -9.50
CA SER A 93 14.84 9.22 -8.97
C SER A 93 14.31 10.29 -9.94
N GLY A 94 14.09 11.50 -9.43
CA GLY A 94 13.64 12.63 -10.26
C GLY A 94 12.32 12.35 -10.99
N ASP A 95 12.30 12.65 -12.27
CA ASP A 95 11.09 12.62 -13.10
C ASP A 95 10.52 11.20 -13.30
N GLU A 96 11.38 10.17 -13.29
CA GLU A 96 10.95 8.78 -13.47
C GLU A 96 10.11 8.29 -12.28
N LEU A 97 10.54 8.64 -11.07
CA LEU A 97 9.80 8.34 -9.84
C LEU A 97 8.47 9.11 -9.81
N ILE A 98 8.47 10.38 -10.23
CA ILE A 98 7.26 11.19 -10.32
C ILE A 98 6.27 10.58 -11.32
N SER A 99 6.74 10.20 -12.51
CA SER A 99 5.92 9.58 -13.54
C SER A 99 5.30 8.28 -13.05
N GLN A 100 6.10 7.41 -12.42
CA GLN A 100 5.59 6.16 -11.86
C GLN A 100 4.60 6.39 -10.72
N GLY A 101 4.84 7.37 -9.85
CA GLY A 101 3.89 7.77 -8.80
C GLY A 101 2.57 8.29 -9.37
N VAL A 102 2.61 9.07 -10.46
CA VAL A 102 1.39 9.52 -11.16
C VAL A 102 0.63 8.33 -11.75
N ASP A 103 1.33 7.37 -12.36
CA ASP A 103 0.69 6.18 -12.89
C ASP A 103 0.10 5.29 -11.80
N PHE A 104 0.81 5.12 -10.69
CA PHE A 104 0.32 4.42 -9.51
C PHE A 104 -0.92 5.11 -8.92
N SER A 105 -0.95 6.45 -8.90
CA SER A 105 -2.08 7.22 -8.38
C SER A 105 -3.40 6.91 -9.11
N LYS A 106 -3.34 6.48 -10.38
CA LYS A 106 -4.52 6.12 -11.16
C LYS A 106 -5.24 4.89 -10.59
N LEU A 107 -4.54 3.99 -9.91
CA LEU A 107 -5.13 2.80 -9.26
C LEU A 107 -6.14 3.18 -8.18
N HIS A 108 -5.93 4.30 -7.48
CA HIS A 108 -6.86 4.79 -6.45
C HIS A 108 -8.27 5.09 -6.98
N ARG A 109 -8.45 5.23 -8.30
CA ARG A 109 -9.75 5.46 -8.93
C ARG A 109 -10.43 4.18 -9.40
N THR A 110 -9.72 3.06 -9.38
CA THR A 110 -10.17 1.80 -10.01
C THR A 110 -10.31 0.65 -9.03
N VAL A 111 -9.63 0.70 -7.88
CA VAL A 111 -9.66 -0.36 -6.86
C VAL A 111 -9.96 0.22 -5.49
N GLN A 112 -10.27 -0.64 -4.54
CA GLN A 112 -10.59 -0.22 -3.18
C GLN A 112 -9.40 0.46 -2.49
N ILE A 113 -9.68 1.36 -1.55
CA ILE A 113 -8.66 2.04 -0.75
C ILE A 113 -8.76 1.62 0.71
N ILE A 114 -7.64 1.18 1.28
CA ILE A 114 -7.50 0.95 2.72
C ILE A 114 -6.61 2.06 3.29
N ALA A 115 -7.22 2.94 4.07
CA ALA A 115 -6.57 3.99 4.81
C ALA A 115 -5.97 3.46 6.12
N ALA A 116 -4.67 3.68 6.37
CA ALA A 116 -3.97 3.19 7.56
C ALA A 116 -3.12 4.28 8.21
N TYR A 117 -3.71 5.09 9.09
CA TYR A 117 -3.16 6.38 9.56
C TYR A 117 -2.67 6.42 11.02
N ASP A 118 -2.08 5.34 11.53
CA ASP A 118 -1.60 5.28 12.92
C ASP A 118 -0.14 5.73 13.02
N GLU A 119 0.10 6.92 13.58
CA GLU A 119 1.45 7.40 13.93
C GLU A 119 1.50 7.65 15.44
N PHE A 120 2.40 6.95 16.14
CA PHE A 120 2.50 7.03 17.60
C PHE A 120 2.90 8.45 18.03
N GLY A 121 2.11 9.07 18.92
CA GLY A 121 2.38 10.41 19.45
C GLY A 121 1.98 11.57 18.53
N VAL A 122 1.27 11.32 17.43
CA VAL A 122 0.74 12.35 16.55
C VAL A 122 -0.77 12.52 16.78
N THR A 123 -1.21 13.76 16.91
CA THR A 123 -2.63 14.07 17.09
C THR A 123 -3.40 13.87 15.80
N VAL A 124 -4.68 13.52 15.89
CA VAL A 124 -5.57 13.35 14.74
C VAL A 124 -5.57 14.60 13.86
N GLU A 125 -5.49 15.81 14.43
CA GLU A 125 -5.43 17.05 13.64
C GLU A 125 -4.18 17.12 12.76
N ARG A 126 -3.03 16.68 13.29
CA ARG A 126 -1.77 16.65 12.53
C ARG A 126 -1.79 15.58 11.45
N THR A 127 -2.44 14.44 11.73
CA THR A 127 -2.69 13.41 10.71
C THR A 127 -3.53 14.02 9.59
N ILE A 128 -4.76 14.49 9.86
CA ILE A 128 -5.69 15.00 8.83
C ILE A 128 -5.25 16.28 8.11
N SER A 129 -4.34 17.08 8.71
CA SER A 129 -3.81 18.31 8.09
C SER A 129 -2.89 18.09 6.90
N ARG A 130 -2.51 16.84 6.62
CA ARG A 130 -1.61 16.51 5.51
C ARG A 130 -2.39 16.59 4.18
N PRO A 131 -1.97 17.41 3.21
CA PRO A 131 -2.77 17.74 2.03
C PRO A 131 -3.26 16.53 1.21
N TRP A 132 -2.52 15.43 1.21
CA TRP A 132 -2.90 14.22 0.48
C TRP A 132 -4.00 13.40 1.17
N ILE A 133 -4.13 13.47 2.51
CA ILE A 133 -5.23 12.80 3.24
C ILE A 133 -6.57 13.39 2.83
N PHE A 134 -6.63 14.70 2.57
CA PHE A 134 -7.86 15.33 2.10
C PHE A 134 -8.28 14.79 0.72
N SER A 135 -7.31 14.52 -0.16
CA SER A 135 -7.54 13.86 -1.44
C SER A 135 -7.95 12.40 -1.26
N GLU A 136 -7.35 11.68 -0.32
CA GLU A 136 -7.66 10.26 -0.02
C GLU A 136 -9.03 10.09 0.66
N VAL A 137 -9.43 10.97 1.57
CA VAL A 137 -10.77 11.03 2.16
C VAL A 137 -11.82 11.38 1.10
N HIS A 138 -11.49 12.25 0.16
CA HIS A 138 -12.35 12.54 -0.98
C HIS A 138 -12.50 11.32 -1.89
N LEU A 139 -11.42 10.57 -2.14
CA LEU A 139 -11.46 9.31 -2.90
C LEU A 139 -12.22 8.21 -2.14
N TYR A 140 -12.08 8.12 -0.81
CA TYR A 140 -12.80 7.17 0.04
C TYR A 140 -14.32 7.38 -0.02
N ARG A 141 -14.77 8.63 -0.13
CA ARG A 141 -16.20 8.97 -0.33
C ARG A 141 -16.78 8.38 -1.62
N HIS A 142 -15.93 8.09 -2.60
CA HIS A 142 -16.31 7.54 -3.89
C HIS A 142 -15.88 6.08 -4.06
N ASN A 143 -15.44 5.42 -2.97
CA ASN A 143 -15.04 4.03 -3.01
C ASN A 143 -16.28 3.15 -3.32
N PRO A 144 -16.26 2.34 -4.39
CA PRO A 144 -17.34 1.40 -4.66
C PRO A 144 -17.42 0.38 -3.51
N ALA A 145 -18.65 0.11 -3.06
CA ALA A 145 -18.94 -0.87 -2.01
C ALA A 145 -18.75 -2.31 -2.49
#